data_AF-A0A538PQF3-F1
#
_entry.id   AF-A0A538PQF3-F1
#
_cell.length_a   1.000
_cell.length_b   1.000
_cell.length_c   1.000
_cell.angle_alpha   90.00
_cell.angle_beta   90.00
_cell.angle_gamma   90.00
#
_symmetry.space_group_name_H-M   'P 1'
#
loop_
_entity.id
_entity.type
_entity.pdbx_description
1 polymer ?
#
loop_
_entity_poly.entity_id
_entity_poly.type
_entity_poly.pdbx_seq_one_letter_code
_entity_poly.pdbx_strand_id
1 'polypeptide(L)'
;MAKLSQDLQDWIDARKRFRLSHAQVQMARELGMNPRKLGKLDNHHQEPWKAPLPQFIEQLYLKRFGRERPEHVMSIEDRAREKRAKQAARKAARGLARAAGRGDGGRPGNT
;
A
#
# COMPACT_ATOMS: atom_id res chain seq x y z
N MET A 1 6.61 17.54 -1.72
CA MET A 1 6.80 16.08 -1.50
C MET A 1 5.58 15.34 -2.04
N ALA A 2 5.74 14.43 -3.01
CA ALA A 2 4.61 13.63 -3.49
C ALA A 2 4.10 12.75 -2.34
N LYS A 3 2.94 13.11 -1.81
CA LYS A 3 2.30 12.45 -0.68
C LYS A 3 2.21 10.96 -1.00
N LEU A 4 2.86 10.12 -0.19
CA LEU A 4 2.55 8.69 -0.16
C LEU A 4 1.02 8.59 -0.10
N SER A 5 0.42 7.73 -0.93
CA SER A 5 -1.04 7.52 -0.89
C SER A 5 -1.44 7.36 0.58
N GLN A 6 -2.44 8.13 1.03
CA GLN A 6 -2.76 8.26 2.46
C GLN A 6 -2.88 6.88 3.15
N ASP A 7 -3.37 5.88 2.41
CA ASP A 7 -3.44 4.48 2.86
C ASP A 7 -2.08 3.88 3.24
N LEU A 8 -1.02 4.14 2.48
CA LEU A 8 0.33 3.65 2.78
C LEU A 8 0.90 4.30 4.04
N GLN A 9 0.63 5.60 4.23
CA GLN A 9 1.03 6.32 5.44
C GLN A 9 0.30 5.74 6.66
N ASP A 10 -1.02 5.53 6.53
CA ASP A 10 -1.84 4.94 7.59
C ASP A 10 -1.35 3.52 7.97
N TRP A 11 -0.84 2.74 7.01
CA TRP A 11 -0.19 1.44 7.29
C TRP A 11 1.15 1.57 8.02
N ILE A 12 1.95 2.58 7.72
CA ILE A 12 3.22 2.84 8.42
C ILE A 12 2.95 3.25 9.86
N ASP A 13 1.98 4.14 10.07
CA ASP A 13 1.57 4.58 11.41
C ASP A 13 0.95 3.43 12.22
N ALA A 14 0.07 2.62 11.61
CA ALA A 14 -0.46 1.42 12.25
C ALA A 14 0.64 0.42 12.62
N ARG A 15 1.63 0.20 11.74
CA ARG A 15 2.79 -0.66 12.02
C ARG A 15 3.54 -0.21 13.26
N LYS A 16 3.85 1.09 13.34
CA LYS A 16 4.58 1.68 14.48
C LYS A 16 3.77 1.62 15.76
N ARG A 17 2.46 1.90 15.69
CA ARG A 17 1.57 1.93 16.85
C ARG A 17 1.31 0.54 17.44
N PHE A 18 1.06 -0.45 16.59
CA PHE A 18 0.72 -1.82 17.00
C PHE A 18 1.92 -2.79 16.96
N ARG A 19 3.13 -2.27 16.75
CA ARG A 19 4.39 -3.03 16.66
C ARG A 19 4.31 -4.22 15.70
N LEU A 20 3.62 -4.05 14.57
CA LEU A 20 3.45 -5.09 13.56
C LEU A 20 4.73 -5.28 12.75
N SER A 21 5.02 -6.52 12.38
CA SER A 21 6.07 -6.83 11.41
C SER A 21 5.63 -6.51 9.98
N HIS A 22 6.57 -6.37 9.05
CA HIS A 22 6.26 -6.21 7.62
C HIS A 22 5.40 -7.35 7.08
N ALA A 23 5.64 -8.58 7.55
CA ALA A 23 4.84 -9.75 7.21
C ALA A 23 3.39 -9.60 7.70
N GLN A 24 3.18 -9.17 8.95
CA GLN A 24 1.85 -8.98 9.52
C GLN A 24 1.08 -7.86 8.82
N VAL A 25 1.75 -6.77 8.48
CA VAL A 25 1.13 -5.70 7.69
C VAL A 25 0.70 -6.21 6.31
N GLN A 26 1.52 -7.06 5.66
CA GLN A 26 1.14 -7.66 4.40
C GLN A 26 -0.04 -8.62 4.55
N MET A 27 -0.02 -9.51 5.56
CA MET A 27 -1.11 -10.44 5.85
C MET A 27 -2.43 -9.70 6.07
N ALA A 28 -2.43 -8.65 6.91
CA ALA A 28 -3.61 -7.85 7.17
C ALA A 28 -4.18 -7.20 5.89
N ARG A 29 -3.33 -6.81 4.94
CA ARG A 29 -3.76 -6.28 3.64
C ARG A 29 -4.35 -7.35 2.73
N GLU A 30 -3.75 -8.54 2.67
CA GLU A 30 -4.28 -9.68 1.90
C GLU A 30 -5.61 -10.19 2.48
N LEU A 31 -5.78 -10.05 3.80
CA LEU A 31 -7.04 -10.27 4.51
C LEU A 31 -8.09 -9.17 4.25
N GLY A 32 -7.72 -8.05 3.60
CA GLY A 32 -8.63 -6.94 3.33
C GLY A 32 -8.91 -6.04 4.54
N MET A 33 -8.06 -6.08 5.56
CA MET A 33 -8.18 -5.21 6.73
C MET A 33 -7.86 -3.75 6.40
N ASN A 34 -8.44 -2.83 7.17
CA ASN A 34 -8.24 -1.39 6.99
C ASN A 34 -7.34 -0.83 8.11
N PRO A 35 -6.23 -0.13 7.77
CA PRO A 35 -5.27 0.37 8.76
C PRO A 35 -5.89 1.35 9.77
N ARG A 36 -6.92 2.12 9.37
CA ARG A 36 -7.63 3.05 10.26
C ARG A 36 -8.53 2.33 11.27
N LYS A 37 -9.05 1.15 10.88
CA LYS A 37 -9.91 0.33 11.73
C LYS A 37 -9.13 -0.62 12.64
N LEU A 38 -7.85 -0.86 12.37
CA LEU A 38 -6.97 -1.67 13.23
C LEU A 38 -6.91 -1.11 14.66
N GLY A 39 -6.96 0.21 14.85
CA GLY A 39 -6.99 0.79 16.20
C GLY A 39 -8.27 0.56 16.99
N LYS A 40 -9.40 0.25 16.33
CA LYS A 40 -10.60 -0.22 17.04
C LYS A 40 -10.52 -1.70 17.40
N LEU A 41 -9.72 -2.48 16.65
CA LEU A 41 -9.49 -3.89 16.91
C LEU A 41 -8.44 -4.09 18.01
N ASP A 42 -7.50 -3.16 18.15
CA ASP A 42 -6.50 -3.13 19.23
C ASP A 42 -7.07 -2.60 20.55
N ASN A 43 -8.19 -3.18 21.00
CA ASN A 43 -8.72 -2.93 22.34
C ASN A 43 -8.21 -3.96 23.37
N HIS A 44 -7.06 -4.57 23.11
CA HIS A 44 -6.47 -5.60 23.95
C HIS A 44 -6.19 -5.11 25.38
N HIS A 45 -5.89 -3.82 25.56
CA HIS A 45 -5.70 -3.22 26.88
C HIS A 45 -6.97 -3.19 27.75
N GLN A 46 -8.16 -3.23 27.15
CA GLN A 46 -9.43 -3.28 27.89
C GLN A 46 -10.01 -4.70 27.98
N GLU A 47 -9.67 -5.56 27.02
CA GLU A 47 -10.13 -6.94 26.94
C GLU A 47 -8.92 -7.89 26.89
N PRO A 48 -8.34 -8.27 28.05
CA PRO A 48 -7.11 -9.08 28.12
C PRO A 48 -7.26 -10.48 27.52
N TRP A 49 -8.48 -10.94 27.28
CA TRP A 49 -8.79 -12.19 26.59
C TRP A 49 -8.69 -12.10 25.05
N LYS A 50 -8.59 -10.89 24.48
CA LYS A 50 -8.29 -10.71 23.05
C LYS A 50 -6.80 -10.94 22.82
N ALA A 51 -6.45 -11.79 21.87
CA ALA A 51 -5.06 -11.92 21.44
C ALA A 51 -4.55 -10.58 20.89
N PRO A 52 -3.26 -10.23 21.09
CA PRO A 52 -2.66 -9.07 20.46
C PRO A 52 -2.81 -9.14 18.95
N LEU A 53 -3.05 -7.99 18.34
CA LEU A 53 -3.30 -7.82 16.89
C LEU A 53 -2.34 -8.61 15.97
N PRO A 54 -1.02 -8.67 16.24
CA PRO A 54 -0.07 -9.52 15.51
C PRO A 54 -0.52 -10.99 15.37
N GLN A 55 -0.90 -11.60 16.49
CA GLN A 55 -1.25 -13.02 16.57
C GLN A 55 -2.62 -13.29 15.96
N PHE A 56 -3.55 -12.33 16.11
CA PHE A 56 -4.86 -12.41 15.47
C PHE A 56 -4.74 -12.43 13.94
N ILE A 57 -3.85 -11.61 13.37
CA ILE A 57 -3.59 -11.59 11.93
C ILE A 57 -2.99 -12.92 11.47
N GLU A 58 -2.02 -13.47 12.19
CA GLU A 58 -1.39 -14.76 11.89
C GLU A 58 -2.40 -15.91 11.88
N GLN A 59 -3.26 -15.99 12.91
CA GLN A 59 -4.29 -17.03 12.99
C GLN A 59 -5.34 -16.91 11.87
N LEU A 60 -5.78 -15.69 11.55
CA LEU A 60 -6.71 -15.46 10.43
C LEU A 60 -6.09 -15.82 9.09
N TYR A 61 -4.82 -15.48 8.90
CA TYR A 61 -4.10 -15.78 7.69
C TYR A 61 -3.93 -17.30 7.51
N LEU A 62 -3.55 -17.99 8.58
CA LEU A 62 -3.47 -19.45 8.62
C LEU A 62 -4.84 -20.09 8.32
N LYS A 63 -5.93 -19.59 8.90
CA LYS A 63 -7.27 -20.13 8.68
C LYS A 63 -7.76 -19.94 7.24
N ARG A 64 -7.41 -18.84 6.59
CA ARG A 64 -7.90 -18.51 5.23
C ARG A 64 -7.04 -19.10 4.13
N PHE A 65 -5.72 -19.13 4.32
CA PHE A 65 -4.75 -19.50 3.30
C PHE A 65 -4.01 -20.82 3.61
N GLY A 66 -4.12 -21.34 4.84
CA GLY A 66 -3.40 -22.55 5.27
C GLY A 66 -1.90 -22.33 5.42
N ARG A 67 -1.44 -21.08 5.53
CA ARG A 67 -0.03 -20.71 5.61
C ARG A 67 0.20 -19.79 6.80
N GLU A 68 1.29 -19.98 7.53
CA GLU A 68 1.61 -19.14 8.69
C GLU A 68 2.22 -17.79 8.27
N ARG A 69 2.88 -17.73 7.11
CA ARG A 69 3.56 -16.53 6.61
C ARG A 69 3.45 -16.42 5.08
N PRO A 70 3.42 -15.20 4.52
CA PRO A 70 3.55 -14.98 3.08
C PRO A 70 4.93 -15.45 2.60
N GLU A 71 5.00 -16.14 1.46
CA GLU A 71 6.27 -16.59 0.87
C GLU A 71 7.17 -15.41 0.45
N HIS A 72 6.56 -14.29 0.03
CA HIS A 72 7.26 -13.06 -0.28
C HIS A 72 6.77 -11.94 0.63
N VAL A 73 7.60 -11.58 1.62
CA VAL A 73 7.35 -10.42 2.48
C VAL A 73 7.90 -9.17 1.81
N MET A 74 7.02 -8.36 1.25
CA MET A 74 7.38 -7.06 0.68
C MET A 74 7.05 -5.93 1.65
N SER A 75 8.08 -5.15 2.01
CA SER A 75 7.91 -4.00 2.88
C SER A 75 7.00 -2.94 2.24
N ILE A 76 6.21 -2.24 3.08
CA ILE A 76 5.33 -1.16 2.64
C ILE A 76 6.11 -0.07 1.90
N GLU A 77 7.34 0.18 2.36
CA GLU A 77 8.25 1.19 1.82
C GLU A 77 8.77 0.80 0.42
N ASP A 78 9.15 -0.46 0.21
CA ASP A 78 9.54 -0.99 -1.11
C ASP A 78 8.40 -0.89 -2.11
N ARG A 79 7.22 -1.34 -1.72
CA ARG A 79 6.05 -1.32 -2.61
C ARG A 79 5.58 0.11 -2.91
N ALA A 80 5.75 1.03 -1.96
CA ALA A 80 5.50 2.45 -2.17
C ALA A 80 6.47 3.06 -3.18
N ARG A 81 7.77 2.71 -3.10
CA ARG A 81 8.78 3.11 -4.09
C ARG A 81 8.42 2.59 -5.48
N GLU A 82 8.02 1.32 -5.58
CA GLU A 82 7.66 0.68 -6.85
C GLU A 82 6.42 1.31 -7.48
N LYS A 83 5.35 1.56 -6.69
CA LYS A 83 4.16 2.26 -7.16
C LYS A 83 4.49 3.69 -7.61
N ARG A 84 5.34 4.40 -6.88
CA ARG A 84 5.76 5.76 -7.24
C ARG A 84 6.58 5.76 -8.53
N ALA A 85 7.50 4.81 -8.69
CA ALA A 85 8.30 4.65 -9.90
C ALA A 85 7.39 4.36 -11.11
N LYS A 86 6.44 3.44 -10.97
CA LYS A 86 5.46 3.12 -12.03
C LYS A 86 4.55 4.31 -12.38
N GLN A 87 4.10 5.08 -11.39
CA GLN A 87 3.35 6.31 -11.64
C GLN A 87 4.20 7.39 -12.32
N ALA A 88 5.44 7.57 -11.88
CA ALA A 88 6.36 8.53 -12.48
C ALA A 88 6.66 8.17 -13.94
N ALA A 89 6.92 6.89 -14.24
CA ALA A 89 7.10 6.40 -15.60
C ALA A 89 5.85 6.63 -16.47
N ARG A 90 4.65 6.31 -15.96
CA ARG A 90 3.38 6.61 -16.65
C ARG A 90 3.18 8.10 -16.92
N LYS A 91 3.54 8.95 -15.95
CA LYS A 91 3.44 10.42 -16.09
C LYS A 91 4.44 10.94 -17.12
N ALA A 92 5.68 10.44 -17.10
CA ALA A 92 6.72 10.79 -18.08
C ALA A 92 6.30 10.38 -19.50
N ALA A 93 5.82 9.15 -19.69
CA ALA A 93 5.30 8.67 -20.97
C ALA A 93 4.13 9.51 -21.49
N ARG A 94 3.17 9.88 -20.61
CA ARG A 94 2.08 10.80 -20.98
C ARG A 94 2.58 12.22 -21.29
N GLY A 95 3.62 12.70 -20.61
CA GLY A 95 4.25 13.99 -20.86
C GLY A 95 4.91 14.04 -22.23
N LEU A 96 5.69 13.01 -22.58
CA LEU A 96 6.31 12.82 -23.88
C LEU A 96 5.26 12.75 -25.00
N ALA A 97 4.19 11.97 -24.83
CA ALA A 97 3.09 11.90 -25.80
C ALA A 97 2.38 13.25 -26.00
N ARG A 98 2.18 14.04 -24.92
CA ARG A 98 1.58 15.38 -25.00
C ARG A 98 2.51 16.44 -25.60
N ALA A 99 3.82 16.26 -25.49
CA ALA A 99 4.81 17.12 -26.13
C ALA A 99 4.88 16.83 -27.64
N ALA A 100 4.88 15.55 -28.02
CA ALA A 100 4.85 15.12 -29.42
C ALA A 100 3.56 15.54 -30.15
N GLY A 101 2.40 15.48 -29.49
CA GLY A 101 1.12 15.88 -30.09
C GLY A 101 0.88 17.40 -30.20
N ARG A 102 1.81 18.25 -29.75
CA ARG A 102 1.72 19.72 -29.86
C ARG A 102 2.63 20.33 -30.94
N GLY A 103 3.32 19.50 -31.70
CA GLY A 103 4.26 19.92 -32.73
C GLY A 103 3.91 19.38 -34.10
N ASP A 104 2.67 19.53 -34.58
CA ASP A 104 2.35 19.41 -36.01
C ASP A 104 1.00 20.07 -36.32
N GLY A 105 1.03 21.39 -36.54
CA GLY A 105 -0.13 22.19 -36.88
C GLY A 105 0.25 23.44 -37.67
N GLY A 106 1.36 23.37 -38.42
CA GLY A 106 1.71 24.37 -39.43
C GLY A 106 0.84 24.14 -40.66
N ARG A 107 -0.27 24.86 -40.76
CA ARG A 107 -1.13 24.89 -41.96
C ARG A 107 -0.33 25.53 -43.12
N PRO A 108 0.02 24.83 -44.22
CA PRO A 108 0.52 25.51 -45.39
C PRO A 108 -0.63 26.32 -46.01
N GLY A 109 -0.42 27.62 -46.17
CA GLY A 109 -1.36 28.51 -46.83
C GLY A 109 -1.53 28.11 -48.30
N ASN A 110 -2.77 27.90 -48.72
CA ASN A 110 -3.09 27.72 -50.14
C ASN A 110 -3.38 29.09 -50.76
N THR A 111 -2.68 29.33 -51.86
CA THR A 111 -2.80 30.46 -52.80
C THR A 111 -4.15 30.47 -53.50
#